data_AF-A0A958HNK0-F1
#
_entry.id   AF-A0A958HNK0-F1
#
_cell.length_a   1.000
_cell.length_b   1.000
_cell.length_c   1.000
_cell.angle_alpha   90.00
_cell.angle_beta   90.00
_cell.angle_gamma   90.00
#
_symmetry.space_group_name_H-M   'P 1'
#
loop_
_entity.id
_entity.type
_entity.pdbx_description
1 polymer ?
#
loop_
_entity_poly.entity_id
_entity_poly.type
_entity_poly.pdbx_seq_one_letter_code
_entity_poly.pdbx_strand_id
1 'polypeptide(L)'
;MAMRVKWTEAEDNIVKQHWGSLTSPEIALLLKGRNDASVRVRAQKLGLVQKRGATTPFLKAKQARNQSIVRMRSTLSIAEIARRMKIRPDTVKSVLRKADPTYTDLPNQSDVDAPMCDERTVVVPPPSAPVSVVTVRAEAPPEDKGMTFDLPPERSMWLTSRGVERDVLRCFCGKEGAVVCKAHKKRLAEILG
;
A
#
# COMPACT_ATOMS: atom_id res chain seq x y z
N MET A 1 -1.39 37.49 25.19
CA MET A 1 -1.83 37.24 23.80
C MET A 1 -1.21 38.31 22.91
N ALA A 2 -0.43 37.94 21.89
CA ALA A 2 0.17 38.92 20.98
C ALA A 2 -0.93 39.62 20.15
N MET A 3 -0.96 40.96 20.15
CA MET A 3 -1.90 41.71 19.33
C MET A 3 -1.64 41.44 17.84
N ARG A 4 -2.69 41.07 17.11
CA ARG A 4 -2.62 40.92 15.64
C ARG A 4 -2.52 42.31 15.02
N VAL A 5 -1.29 42.74 14.70
CA VAL A 5 -1.06 44.02 14.01
C VAL A 5 -1.65 43.96 12.60
N LYS A 6 -2.64 44.83 12.32
CA LYS A 6 -3.31 44.95 11.01
C LYS A 6 -2.31 45.40 9.94
N TRP A 7 -2.48 44.94 8.70
CA TRP A 7 -1.70 45.41 7.55
C TRP A 7 -2.29 46.70 7.01
N THR A 8 -1.45 47.66 6.71
CA THR A 8 -1.81 48.92 6.06
C THR A 8 -1.61 48.83 4.56
N GLU A 9 -2.30 49.70 3.80
CA GLU A 9 -2.16 49.75 2.34
C GLU A 9 -0.75 50.17 1.90
N ALA A 10 -0.08 51.04 2.67
CA ALA A 10 1.30 51.43 2.43
C ALA A 10 2.26 50.23 2.52
N GLU A 11 2.10 49.39 3.54
CA GLU A 11 2.89 48.16 3.67
C GLU A 11 2.61 47.20 2.50
N ASP A 12 1.35 47.05 2.08
CA ASP A 12 0.99 46.20 0.94
C ASP A 12 1.60 46.68 -0.38
N ASN A 13 1.68 47.99 -0.60
CA ASN A 13 2.28 48.57 -1.79
C ASN A 13 3.80 48.30 -1.83
N ILE A 14 4.49 48.41 -0.69
CA ILE A 14 5.91 48.05 -0.57
C ILE A 14 6.10 46.56 -0.92
N VAL A 15 5.26 45.68 -0.37
CA VAL A 15 5.31 44.26 -0.70
C VAL A 15 5.10 44.06 -2.21
N LYS A 16 4.05 44.63 -2.82
CA LYS A 16 3.78 44.49 -4.26
C LYS A 16 4.92 44.98 -5.15
N GLN A 17 5.52 46.12 -4.81
CA GLN A 17 6.57 46.75 -5.61
C GLN A 17 7.89 45.98 -5.54
N HIS A 18 8.22 45.42 -4.38
CA HIS A 18 9.52 44.76 -4.16
C HIS A 18 9.46 43.23 -4.29
N TRP A 19 8.27 42.62 -4.33
CA TRP A 19 8.11 41.17 -4.43
C TRP A 19 8.58 40.65 -5.79
N GLY A 20 9.66 39.87 -5.78
CA GLY A 20 10.32 39.35 -6.98
C GLY A 20 11.67 39.99 -7.26
N SER A 21 11.88 41.23 -6.80
CA SER A 21 13.18 41.93 -6.87
C SER A 21 14.01 41.71 -5.61
N LEU A 22 13.38 41.76 -4.43
CA LEU A 22 14.01 41.56 -3.13
C LEU A 22 13.56 40.25 -2.49
N THR A 23 14.40 39.72 -1.60
CA THR A 23 14.08 38.57 -0.77
C THR A 23 13.12 38.97 0.37
N SER A 24 12.35 38.01 0.88
CA SER A 24 11.43 38.24 2.01
C SER A 24 12.06 38.88 3.25
N PRO A 25 13.29 38.51 3.70
CA PRO A 25 13.92 39.18 4.83
C PRO A 25 14.29 40.65 4.54
N GLU A 26 14.69 40.98 3.31
CA GLU A 26 14.99 42.37 2.93
C GLU A 26 13.74 43.25 2.95
N ILE A 27 12.62 42.72 2.46
CA ILE A 27 11.32 43.41 2.54
C ILE A 27 10.89 43.60 4.00
N ALA A 28 11.18 42.63 4.87
CA ALA A 28 10.92 42.74 6.31
C ALA A 28 11.78 43.83 6.98
N LEU A 29 13.01 44.05 6.53
CA LEU A 29 13.86 45.15 7.01
C LEU A 29 13.32 46.54 6.59
N LEU A 30 12.74 46.65 5.39
CA LEU A 30 12.07 47.87 4.94
C LEU A 30 10.81 48.16 5.78
N LEU A 31 10.06 47.12 6.11
CA LEU A 31 8.87 47.17 6.94
C LEU A 31 9.24 47.01 8.43
N LYS A 32 10.04 47.95 8.96
CA LYS A 32 10.58 47.95 10.34
C LYS A 32 9.56 47.38 11.35
N GLY A 33 9.83 46.19 11.88
CA GLY A 33 8.97 45.51 12.88
C GLY A 33 8.08 44.38 12.33
N ARG A 34 8.15 44.07 11.04
CA ARG A 34 7.50 42.87 10.47
C ARG A 34 8.49 41.71 10.36
N ASN A 35 7.97 40.50 10.56
CA ASN A 35 8.72 39.27 10.40
C ASN A 35 8.69 38.77 8.95
N ASP A 36 9.74 38.08 8.50
CA ASP A 36 9.86 37.52 7.15
C ASP A 36 8.68 36.60 6.82
N ALA A 37 8.28 35.74 7.77
CA ALA A 37 7.17 34.81 7.63
C ALA A 37 5.84 35.57 7.42
N SER A 38 5.65 36.70 8.11
CA SER A 38 4.47 37.55 7.96
C SER A 38 4.39 38.17 6.57
N VAL A 39 5.52 38.62 6.01
CA VAL A 39 5.60 39.15 4.65
C VAL A 39 5.25 38.05 3.64
N ARG A 40 5.77 36.83 3.79
CA ARG A 40 5.46 35.69 2.89
C ARG A 40 3.98 35.34 2.90
N VAL A 41 3.38 35.25 4.09
CA VAL A 41 1.93 34.99 4.23
C VAL A 41 1.13 36.13 3.61
N ARG A 42 1.57 37.38 3.78
CA ARG A 42 0.88 38.53 3.17
C ARG A 42 0.98 38.50 1.65
N ALA A 43 2.15 38.26 1.08
CA ALA A 43 2.35 38.12 -0.36
C ALA A 43 1.51 36.98 -0.96
N GLN A 44 1.36 35.86 -0.22
CA GLN A 44 0.45 34.79 -0.62
C GLN A 44 -1.02 35.25 -0.64
N LYS A 45 -1.46 36.02 0.35
CA LYS A 45 -2.82 36.61 0.39
C LYS A 45 -3.04 37.64 -0.71
N LEU A 46 -1.99 38.38 -1.08
CA LEU A 46 -2.00 39.33 -2.20
C LEU A 46 -1.90 38.64 -3.57
N GLY A 47 -1.74 37.32 -3.63
CA GLY A 47 -1.64 36.56 -4.88
C GLY A 47 -0.30 36.69 -5.61
N LEU A 48 0.71 37.30 -4.97
CA LEU A 48 2.04 37.52 -5.56
C LEU A 48 2.88 36.23 -5.61
N VAL A 49 2.51 35.23 -4.82
CA VAL A 49 3.10 33.90 -4.87
C VAL A 49 2.28 33.05 -5.83
N GLN A 50 2.92 32.56 -6.89
CA GLN A 50 2.34 31.50 -7.70
C GLN A 50 1.94 30.36 -6.75
N LYS A 51 0.64 30.03 -6.70
CA LYS A 51 0.20 28.84 -6.00
C LYS A 51 1.07 27.69 -6.50
N ARG A 52 1.62 26.88 -5.60
CA ARG A 52 2.27 25.61 -5.97
C ARG A 52 1.18 24.68 -6.51
N GLY A 53 0.74 24.99 -7.72
CA GLY A 53 -0.25 24.30 -8.52
C GLY A 53 0.43 23.69 -9.73
N ALA A 54 1.69 23.27 -9.59
CA ALA A 54 2.26 22.36 -10.56
C ALA A 54 1.61 21.00 -10.28
N THR A 55 0.62 20.64 -11.09
CA THR A 55 0.14 19.27 -11.19
C THR A 55 1.33 18.42 -11.62
N THR A 56 2.12 17.99 -10.64
CA THR A 56 3.28 17.15 -10.92
C THR A 56 2.76 15.88 -11.60
N PRO A 57 3.55 15.25 -12.49
CA PRO A 57 3.16 13.98 -13.10
C PRO A 57 2.66 12.96 -12.07
N PHE A 58 3.26 12.98 -10.86
CA PHE A 58 2.83 12.19 -9.72
C PHE A 58 1.39 12.50 -9.25
N LEU A 59 1.02 13.78 -9.10
CA LEU A 59 -0.34 14.16 -8.73
C LEU A 59 -1.35 13.75 -9.81
N LYS A 60 -1.01 13.92 -11.10
CA LYS A 60 -1.88 13.47 -12.21
C LYS A 60 -2.11 11.96 -12.17
N ALA A 61 -1.05 11.18 -12.03
CA ALA A 61 -1.14 9.72 -11.93
C ALA A 61 -1.96 9.28 -10.70
N LYS A 62 -1.76 9.95 -9.55
CA LYS A 62 -2.53 9.70 -8.32
C LYS A 62 -4.02 10.01 -8.52
N GLN A 63 -4.34 11.11 -9.19
CA GLN A 63 -5.72 11.50 -9.47
C GLN A 63 -6.39 10.53 -10.44
N ALA A 64 -5.72 10.13 -11.53
CA ALA A 64 -6.22 9.13 -12.48
C ALA A 64 -6.50 7.80 -11.79
N ARG A 65 -5.56 7.32 -10.95
CA ARG A 65 -5.76 6.12 -10.14
C ARG A 65 -6.98 6.23 -9.23
N ASN A 66 -7.14 7.37 -8.55
CA ASN A 66 -8.29 7.60 -7.67
C ASN A 66 -9.61 7.65 -8.47
N GLN A 67 -9.63 8.23 -9.66
CA GLN A 67 -10.80 8.22 -10.55
C GLN A 67 -11.17 6.79 -10.98
N SER A 68 -10.18 5.94 -11.29
CA SER A 68 -10.43 4.53 -11.58
C SER A 68 -11.06 3.78 -10.40
N ILE A 69 -10.61 4.07 -9.17
CA ILE A 69 -11.21 3.50 -7.93
C ILE A 69 -12.70 3.88 -7.84
N VAL A 70 -13.03 5.16 -8.02
CA VAL A 70 -14.42 5.65 -7.95
C VAL A 70 -15.28 5.01 -9.04
N ARG A 71 -14.77 4.91 -10.28
CA ARG A 71 -15.48 4.25 -11.39
C ARG A 71 -15.78 2.79 -11.10
N MET A 72 -14.79 2.03 -10.65
CA MET A 72 -14.94 0.59 -10.36
C MET A 72 -15.87 0.31 -9.17
N ARG A 73 -16.07 1.26 -8.24
CA ARG A 73 -16.92 1.06 -7.06
C ARG A 73 -18.39 0.80 -7.40
N SER A 74 -18.85 1.29 -8.55
CA SER A 74 -20.19 1.02 -9.07
C SER A 74 -20.44 -0.48 -9.33
N THR A 75 -19.40 -1.23 -9.70
CA THR A 75 -19.51 -2.62 -10.14
C THR A 75 -18.85 -3.62 -9.19
N LEU A 76 -17.85 -3.20 -8.41
CA LEU A 76 -17.00 -4.08 -7.62
C LEU A 76 -17.03 -3.72 -6.13
N SER A 77 -16.82 -4.73 -5.29
CA SER A 77 -16.62 -4.54 -3.85
C SER A 77 -15.25 -3.90 -3.56
N ILE A 78 -15.10 -3.32 -2.37
CA ILE A 78 -13.85 -2.67 -1.92
C ILE A 78 -12.68 -3.66 -1.97
N ALA A 79 -12.90 -4.89 -1.51
CA ALA A 79 -11.89 -5.94 -1.49
C ALA A 79 -11.45 -6.32 -2.91
N GLU A 80 -12.38 -6.37 -3.86
CA GLU A 80 -12.07 -6.70 -5.24
C GLU A 80 -11.27 -5.60 -5.95
N ILE A 81 -11.65 -4.34 -5.71
CA ILE A 81 -10.90 -3.17 -6.21
C ILE A 81 -9.47 -3.19 -5.66
N ALA A 82 -9.32 -3.48 -4.36
CA ALA A 82 -8.02 -3.59 -3.68
C ALA A 82 -7.14 -4.68 -4.30
N ARG A 83 -7.69 -5.88 -4.56
CA ARG A 83 -7.00 -6.99 -5.23
C ARG A 83 -6.56 -6.61 -6.64
N ARG A 84 -7.48 -6.11 -7.47
CA ARG A 84 -7.22 -5.77 -8.87
C ARG A 84 -6.17 -4.69 -9.04
N MET A 85 -6.17 -3.68 -8.17
CA MET A 85 -5.22 -2.57 -8.23
C MET A 85 -3.94 -2.79 -7.43
N LYS A 86 -3.84 -3.89 -6.66
CA LYS A 86 -2.75 -4.15 -5.71
C LYS A 86 -2.59 -3.01 -4.70
N ILE A 87 -3.70 -2.52 -4.16
CA ILE A 87 -3.76 -1.41 -3.18
C ILE A 87 -4.45 -1.91 -1.91
N ARG A 88 -4.09 -1.35 -0.74
CA ARG A 88 -4.75 -1.67 0.52
C ARG A 88 -6.24 -1.24 0.51
N PRO A 89 -7.16 -2.04 1.07
CA PRO A 89 -8.59 -1.69 1.12
C PRO A 89 -8.86 -0.38 1.86
N ASP A 90 -8.08 -0.05 2.89
CA ASP A 90 -8.18 1.23 3.62
C ASP A 90 -7.94 2.44 2.70
N THR A 91 -7.04 2.29 1.72
CA THR A 91 -6.76 3.35 0.75
C THR A 91 -7.94 3.54 -0.19
N VAL A 92 -8.59 2.44 -0.60
CA VAL A 92 -9.83 2.48 -1.40
C VAL A 92 -10.92 3.22 -0.61
N LYS A 93 -11.16 2.84 0.65
CA LYS A 93 -12.11 3.52 1.55
C LYS A 93 -11.80 5.00 1.72
N SER A 94 -10.54 5.35 1.95
CA SER A 94 -10.10 6.74 2.09
C SER A 94 -10.37 7.57 0.83
N VAL A 95 -10.15 6.99 -0.35
CA VAL A 95 -10.43 7.65 -1.63
C VAL A 95 -11.94 7.84 -1.82
N LEU A 96 -12.75 6.82 -1.51
CA LEU A 96 -14.21 6.90 -1.61
C LEU A 96 -14.80 7.94 -0.65
N ARG A 97 -14.38 7.96 0.63
CA ARG A 97 -14.79 9.00 1.60
C ARG A 97 -14.42 10.42 1.18
N LYS A 98 -13.33 10.59 0.43
CA LYS A 98 -12.93 11.90 -0.10
C LYS A 98 -13.73 12.30 -1.33
N ALA A 99 -14.22 11.33 -2.11
CA ALA A 99 -15.03 11.58 -3.30
C ALA A 99 -16.50 11.83 -2.93
N ASP A 100 -17.01 11.08 -1.97
CA ASP A 100 -18.34 11.21 -1.41
C ASP A 100 -18.25 11.19 0.13
N PRO A 101 -18.43 12.35 0.80
CA PRO A 101 -18.42 12.43 2.25
C PRO A 101 -19.53 11.63 2.94
N THR A 102 -20.60 11.30 2.23
CA THR A 102 -21.73 10.51 2.75
C THR A 102 -21.44 9.00 2.71
N TYR A 103 -20.31 8.60 2.10
CA TYR A 103 -19.88 7.21 2.04
C TYR A 103 -19.60 6.66 3.45
N THR A 104 -20.56 5.88 3.96
CA THR A 104 -20.38 5.01 5.11
C THR A 104 -20.06 3.60 4.63
N ASP A 105 -19.13 2.93 5.30
CA ASP A 105 -18.90 1.51 5.07
C ASP A 105 -20.15 0.77 5.55
N LEU A 106 -21.11 0.52 4.66
CA LEU A 106 -22.14 -0.47 4.96
C LEU A 106 -21.41 -1.80 5.19
N PRO A 107 -21.63 -2.48 6.33
CA PRO A 107 -21.06 -3.79 6.56
C PRO A 107 -21.44 -4.67 5.37
N ASN A 108 -20.43 -5.32 4.80
CA ASN A 108 -20.56 -6.14 3.62
C ASN A 108 -21.65 -7.17 3.91
N GLN A 109 -22.76 -7.15 3.17
CA GLN A 109 -23.92 -8.01 3.43
C GLN A 109 -23.56 -9.51 3.39
N SER A 110 -22.40 -9.87 2.83
CA SER A 110 -21.87 -11.24 2.84
C SER A 110 -21.29 -11.70 4.19
N ASP A 111 -21.08 -10.81 5.16
CA ASP A 111 -20.58 -11.16 6.50
C ASP A 111 -21.73 -11.36 7.51
N VAL A 112 -22.98 -11.03 7.14
CA VAL A 112 -24.16 -11.17 8.02
C VAL A 112 -25.00 -12.43 7.72
N ASP A 113 -24.70 -13.16 6.65
CA ASP A 113 -25.40 -14.39 6.26
C ASP A 113 -24.49 -15.64 6.26
N ALA A 114 -23.45 -15.65 7.09
CA ALA A 114 -23.00 -16.93 7.61
C ALA A 114 -24.01 -17.28 8.72
N PRO A 115 -24.96 -18.22 8.51
CA PRO A 115 -25.64 -18.79 9.66
C PRO A 115 -24.53 -19.21 10.60
N MET A 116 -24.57 -18.73 11.84
CA MET A 116 -23.80 -19.39 12.88
C MET A 116 -24.10 -20.87 12.70
N CYS A 117 -23.07 -21.65 12.37
CA CYS A 117 -23.16 -23.07 12.59
C CYS A 117 -23.34 -23.21 14.10
N ASP A 118 -24.60 -23.13 14.54
CA ASP A 118 -25.02 -23.57 15.85
C ASP A 118 -24.36 -24.92 16.03
N GLU A 119 -23.67 -25.00 17.16
CA GLU A 119 -23.06 -26.19 17.72
C GLU A 119 -23.78 -27.44 17.21
N ARG A 120 -23.09 -28.21 16.36
CA ARG A 120 -23.54 -29.55 15.99
C ARG A 120 -23.79 -30.29 17.30
N THR A 121 -25.04 -30.37 17.70
CA THR A 121 -25.52 -31.36 18.64
C THR A 121 -25.19 -32.69 17.98
N VAL A 122 -24.14 -33.34 18.47
CA VAL A 122 -23.78 -34.69 18.07
C VAL A 122 -24.89 -35.59 18.60
N VAL A 123 -25.95 -35.77 17.81
CA VAL A 123 -26.91 -36.84 18.04
C VAL A 123 -26.17 -38.13 17.71
N VAL A 124 -25.68 -38.81 18.74
CA VAL A 124 -25.12 -40.16 18.63
C VAL A 124 -26.26 -41.10 18.22
N PRO A 125 -26.24 -41.73 17.03
CA PRO A 125 -27.23 -42.75 16.71
C PRO A 125 -26.97 -44.03 17.52
N PRO A 126 -28.01 -44.76 17.96
CA PRO A 126 -27.84 -46.03 18.64
C PRO A 126 -27.28 -47.11 17.70
N PRO A 127 -26.47 -48.05 18.21
CA PRO A 127 -25.80 -49.06 17.39
C PRO A 127 -26.79 -50.16 17.01
N SER A 128 -27.22 -50.22 15.76
CA SER A 128 -28.01 -51.36 15.25
C SER A 128 -27.92 -51.49 13.72
N ALA A 129 -27.03 -52.37 13.27
CA ALA A 129 -27.17 -53.31 12.13
C ALA A 129 -25.85 -53.47 11.33
N PRO A 130 -25.55 -54.70 10.86
CA PRO A 130 -24.30 -55.02 10.17
C PRO A 130 -24.28 -54.41 8.76
N VAL A 131 -23.23 -53.62 8.48
CA VAL A 131 -22.98 -53.04 7.17
C VAL A 131 -22.37 -54.12 6.27
N SER A 132 -23.07 -54.47 5.19
CA SER A 132 -22.51 -55.26 4.08
C SER A 132 -21.42 -54.44 3.40
N VAL A 133 -20.19 -54.95 3.44
CA VAL A 133 -19.03 -54.35 2.78
C VAL A 133 -19.21 -54.54 1.27
N VAL A 134 -19.58 -53.47 0.56
CA VAL A 134 -19.50 -53.41 -0.90
C VAL A 134 -18.14 -52.83 -1.26
N THR A 135 -17.24 -53.70 -1.71
CA THR A 135 -15.92 -53.33 -2.21
C THR A 135 -16.07 -52.62 -3.55
N VAL A 136 -16.00 -51.29 -3.57
CA VAL A 136 -15.93 -50.53 -4.81
C VAL A 136 -14.47 -50.51 -5.26
N ARG A 137 -14.21 -51.16 -6.39
CA ARG A 137 -12.92 -51.24 -7.06
C ARG A 137 -12.56 -49.86 -7.60
N ALA A 138 -11.54 -49.22 -7.05
CA ALA A 138 -11.00 -47.97 -7.54
C ALA A 138 -10.36 -48.18 -8.92
N GLU A 139 -10.86 -47.49 -9.94
CA GLU A 139 -10.20 -47.39 -11.24
C GLU A 139 -9.02 -46.42 -11.13
N ALA A 140 -7.87 -46.87 -11.66
CA ALA A 140 -6.63 -46.13 -11.68
C ALA A 140 -6.70 -44.92 -12.63
N PRO A 141 -6.14 -43.75 -12.26
CA PRO A 141 -6.03 -42.64 -13.20
C PRO A 141 -4.99 -42.95 -14.30
N PRO A 142 -5.23 -42.48 -15.54
CA PRO A 142 -4.31 -42.70 -16.66
C PRO A 142 -3.00 -41.93 -16.45
N GLU A 143 -1.91 -42.61 -16.80
CA GLU A 143 -0.53 -42.14 -16.77
C GLU A 143 -0.37 -40.90 -17.66
N ASP A 144 -0.10 -39.75 -17.03
CA ASP A 144 0.28 -38.53 -17.72
C ASP A 144 1.69 -38.70 -18.28
N LYS A 145 1.81 -38.57 -19.59
CA LYS A 145 3.03 -38.81 -20.34
C LYS A 145 4.05 -37.73 -20.01
N GLY A 146 5.08 -38.11 -19.26
CA GLY A 146 6.24 -37.28 -19.00
C GLY A 146 6.82 -36.70 -20.30
N MET A 147 6.74 -35.39 -20.43
CA MET A 147 7.44 -34.62 -21.45
C MET A 147 8.92 -34.58 -21.07
N THR A 148 9.72 -35.45 -21.67
CA THR A 148 11.18 -35.41 -21.59
C THR A 148 11.68 -34.13 -22.27
N PHE A 149 12.18 -33.20 -21.47
CA PHE A 149 12.96 -32.06 -21.97
C PHE A 149 14.40 -32.54 -22.17
N ASP A 150 14.79 -32.74 -23.44
CA ASP A 150 16.18 -32.87 -23.84
C ASP A 150 16.93 -31.58 -23.50
N LEU A 151 17.77 -31.64 -22.46
CA LEU A 151 18.76 -30.62 -22.15
C LEU A 151 20.15 -31.11 -22.59
N PRO A 152 20.91 -30.30 -23.33
CA PRO A 152 22.20 -30.69 -23.89
C PRO A 152 23.28 -30.90 -22.82
N PRO A 153 24.23 -31.83 -23.03
CA PRO A 153 25.20 -32.25 -22.04
C PRO A 153 26.47 -31.39 -22.09
N GLU A 154 26.45 -30.17 -21.55
CA GLU A 154 27.70 -29.47 -21.22
C GLU A 154 27.56 -28.62 -19.96
N ARG A 155 27.75 -29.27 -18.80
CA ARG A 155 28.52 -28.77 -17.63
C ARG A 155 28.22 -29.62 -16.40
N SER A 156 28.75 -30.84 -16.41
CA SER A 156 29.02 -31.63 -15.21
C SER A 156 30.50 -31.48 -14.85
N MET A 157 30.80 -30.82 -13.73
CA MET A 157 32.09 -30.75 -12.98
C MET A 157 32.17 -29.34 -12.35
N TRP A 158 32.22 -29.07 -11.04
CA TRP A 158 32.62 -29.77 -9.81
C TRP A 158 31.76 -29.12 -8.67
N LEU A 159 31.45 -29.72 -7.51
CA LEU A 159 32.36 -30.10 -6.43
C LEU A 159 31.62 -30.99 -5.42
N THR A 160 32.41 -31.94 -4.93
CA THR A 160 32.22 -32.84 -3.80
C THR A 160 31.85 -32.16 -2.48
N SER A 161 30.88 -32.77 -1.80
CA SER A 161 30.84 -33.10 -0.38
C SER A 161 31.85 -32.41 0.55
N ARG A 162 31.36 -31.51 1.41
CA ARG A 162 31.72 -31.49 2.83
C ARG A 162 30.48 -31.20 3.66
N GLY A 163 30.13 -32.15 4.51
CA GLY A 163 29.14 -31.95 5.55
C GLY A 163 29.63 -30.88 6.52
N VAL A 164 28.73 -29.98 6.87
CA VAL A 164 28.74 -29.25 8.15
C VAL A 164 27.31 -29.21 8.61
N GLU A 165 27.16 -29.46 9.90
CA GLU A 165 25.95 -29.72 10.65
C GLU A 165 24.80 -28.75 10.40
N ARG A 166 23.61 -29.32 10.57
CA ARG A 166 22.36 -28.62 10.83
C ARG A 166 22.55 -27.64 11.98
N ASP A 167 22.43 -26.35 11.69
CA ASP A 167 21.84 -25.42 12.63
C ASP A 167 20.53 -24.87 12.07
N VAL A 168 19.47 -25.40 12.65
CA VAL A 168 18.08 -25.06 12.38
C VAL A 168 17.83 -23.69 13.02
N LEU A 169 17.91 -22.62 12.24
CA LEU A 169 17.22 -21.37 12.55
C LEU A 169 16.01 -21.22 11.62
N ARG A 170 14.94 -21.85 12.08
CA ARG A 170 13.58 -21.79 11.55
C ARG A 170 13.06 -20.36 11.69
N CYS A 171 13.30 -19.48 10.73
CA CYS A 171 12.51 -18.27 10.56
C CYS A 171 11.26 -18.60 9.76
N PHE A 172 10.17 -18.83 10.48
CA PHE A 172 8.83 -18.89 9.92
C PHE A 172 8.43 -17.46 9.49
N CYS A 173 8.54 -17.17 8.20
CA CYS A 173 7.78 -16.08 7.61
C CYS A 173 7.24 -16.57 6.27
N GLY A 174 5.98 -17.02 6.28
CA GLY A 174 5.25 -17.36 5.09
C GLY A 174 5.05 -16.13 4.23
N LYS A 175 5.84 -16.02 3.16
CA LYS A 175 5.46 -15.52 1.83
C LYS A 175 6.70 -15.56 0.94
N GLU A 176 6.54 -16.23 -0.19
CA GLU A 176 7.51 -16.32 -1.27
C GLU A 176 7.99 -14.93 -1.68
N GLY A 177 9.30 -14.70 -1.58
CA GLY A 177 9.93 -13.43 -1.91
C GLY A 177 11.10 -13.13 -0.99
N ALA A 178 12.26 -13.72 -1.31
CA ALA A 178 13.52 -13.44 -0.62
C ALA A 178 13.96 -11.99 -0.85
N VAL A 179 13.49 -11.06 -0.02
CA VAL A 179 14.10 -9.73 0.10
C VAL A 179 15.17 -9.83 1.17
N VAL A 180 16.41 -10.09 0.74
CA VAL A 180 17.58 -10.04 1.62
C VAL A 180 17.70 -8.60 2.14
N CYS A 181 17.39 -8.41 3.42
CA CYS A 181 17.51 -7.14 4.11
C CYS A 181 18.97 -6.65 4.01
N LYS A 182 19.19 -5.38 3.65
CA LYS A 182 20.54 -4.80 3.42
C LYS A 182 21.49 -4.98 4.62
N ALA A 183 20.97 -5.15 5.83
CA ALA A 183 21.75 -5.44 7.03
C ALA A 183 22.42 -6.83 7.02
N HIS A 184 21.84 -7.81 6.31
CA HIS A 184 22.38 -9.18 6.25
C HIS A 184 23.52 -9.34 5.24
N LYS A 185 23.56 -8.49 4.20
CA LYS A 185 24.66 -8.50 3.20
C LYS A 185 26.00 -8.09 3.80
N LYS A 186 26.02 -7.17 4.77
CA LYS A 186 27.27 -6.69 5.39
C LYS A 186 27.94 -7.78 6.24
N ARG A 187 27.14 -8.61 6.91
CA ARG A 187 27.63 -9.70 7.77
C ARG A 187 28.08 -10.92 6.98
N LEU A 188 27.47 -11.20 5.82
CA LEU A 188 27.93 -12.26 4.91
C LEU A 188 29.24 -11.90 4.20
N ALA A 189 29.48 -10.62 3.90
CA ALA A 189 30.74 -10.16 3.28
C ALA A 189 31.95 -10.21 4.24
N GLU A 190 31.74 -10.12 5.56
CA GLU A 190 32.82 -10.28 6.55
C GLU A 190 33.17 -11.75 6.82
N ILE A 191 32.23 -12.68 6.57
CA ILE A 191 32.44 -14.12 6.82
C ILE A 191 33.04 -14.82 5.60
N LEU A 192 32.81 -14.31 4.38
CA LEU A 192 33.20 -14.96 3.11
C LEU A 192 34.37 -14.29 2.38
N GLY A 193 35.18 -13.48 3.09
CA GLY A 193 36.46 -12.89 2.66
C GLY A 193 36.88 -13.10 1.21
#